data_AF-A0A067E680-F1
#
_entry.id   AF-A0A067E680-F1
#
_cell.length_a   1.000
_cell.length_b   1.000
_cell.length_c   1.000
_cell.angle_alpha   90.00
_cell.angle_beta   90.00
_cell.angle_gamma   90.00
#
_symmetry.space_group_name_H-M   'P 1'
#
loop_
_entity.id
_entity.type
_entity.pdbx_description
1 polymer ?
#
loop_
_entity_poly.entity_id
_entity_poly.type
_entity_poly.pdbx_seq_one_letter_code
_entity_poly.pdbx_strand_id
1 'polypeptide(L)'
;MDITNALPVECISHIISLTTPRDACRLAVVSPIFKSAADSDLVWEKFLPTAYKLVISNSVSSSSLITSLSKKDLYFHLCRQPILINNGTMSFALEKETGKKCYMVGARGLCIELGSAPNFWEWTSLPESRFPEVAELAYLLYFWFFEVNARIDTNFVSQN
;
A
#
# COMPACT_ATOMS: atom_id res chain seq x y z
N MET A 1 5.47 24.40 -32.83
CA MET A 1 5.10 25.11 -31.59
C MET A 1 5.37 24.16 -30.44
N ASP A 2 6.16 24.61 -29.47
CA ASP A 2 6.44 23.82 -28.27
C ASP A 2 5.23 23.91 -27.34
N ILE A 3 4.53 22.78 -27.12
CA ILE A 3 3.33 22.73 -26.28
C ILE A 3 3.63 23.16 -24.83
N THR A 4 4.90 23.08 -24.41
CA THR A 4 5.34 23.49 -23.08
C THR A 4 5.22 24.99 -22.81
N ASN A 5 5.13 25.81 -23.85
CA ASN A 5 4.92 27.26 -23.74
C ASN A 5 3.47 27.69 -24.01
N ALA A 6 2.58 26.75 -24.33
CA ALA A 6 1.20 27.05 -24.71
C ALA A 6 0.18 26.83 -23.56
N LEU A 7 0.52 26.01 -22.56
CA LEU A 7 -0.39 25.65 -21.46
C LEU A 7 0.18 26.08 -20.09
N PRO A 8 -0.67 26.60 -19.18
CA PRO A 8 -0.30 26.81 -17.78
C PRO A 8 0.12 25.52 -17.07
N VAL A 9 0.97 25.63 -16.05
CA VAL A 9 1.46 24.49 -15.27
C VAL A 9 0.31 23.70 -14.65
N GLU A 10 -0.74 24.38 -14.20
CA GLU A 10 -1.92 23.77 -13.59
C GLU A 10 -2.69 22.90 -14.59
N CYS A 11 -2.78 23.32 -15.86
CA CYS A 11 -3.40 22.52 -16.92
C CYS A 11 -2.57 21.26 -17.20
N ILE A 12 -1.24 21.39 -17.24
CA ILE A 12 -0.32 20.26 -17.42
C ILE A 12 -0.43 19.29 -16.24
N SER A 13 -0.44 19.79 -14.99
CA SER A 13 -0.65 18.99 -13.78
C SER A 13 -1.97 18.24 -13.84
N HIS A 14 -3.06 18.89 -14.27
CA HIS A 14 -4.34 18.22 -14.42
C HIS A 14 -4.27 17.07 -15.42
N ILE A 15 -3.67 17.28 -16.60
CA ILE A 15 -3.48 16.22 -17.61
C ILE A 15 -2.65 15.06 -17.03
N ILE A 16 -1.53 15.36 -16.36
CA ILE A 16 -0.67 14.33 -15.75
C ILE A 16 -1.44 13.54 -14.68
N SER A 17 -2.31 14.18 -13.90
CA SER A 17 -3.12 13.52 -12.86
C SER A 17 -4.09 12.46 -13.41
N LEU A 18 -4.36 12.47 -14.72
CA LEU A 18 -5.21 11.49 -15.41
C LEU A 18 -4.39 10.33 -16.01
N THR A 19 -3.06 10.31 -15.80
CA THR A 19 -2.15 9.26 -16.27
C THR A 19 -1.78 8.31 -15.13
N THR A 20 -0.69 7.54 -15.27
CA THR A 20 -0.17 6.70 -14.19
C THR A 20 0.96 7.39 -13.42
N PRO A 21 1.22 6.99 -12.15
CA PRO A 21 2.40 7.43 -11.40
C PRO A 21 3.72 7.22 -12.16
N ARG A 22 3.83 6.11 -12.90
CA ARG A 22 4.97 5.82 -13.78
C ARG A 22 5.11 6.87 -14.88
N ASP A 23 4.02 7.24 -15.55
CA ASP A 23 4.05 8.23 -16.63
C ASP A 23 4.36 9.64 -16.09
N ALA A 24 3.82 10.00 -14.93
CA ALA A 24 4.17 11.26 -14.26
C ALA A 24 5.68 11.36 -14.01
N CYS A 25 6.33 10.28 -13.54
CA CYS A 25 7.77 10.26 -13.34
C CYS A 25 8.56 10.41 -14.65
N ARG A 26 8.07 9.82 -15.75
CA ARG A 26 8.69 9.93 -17.08
C ARG A 26 8.52 11.33 -17.67
N LEU A 27 7.37 11.95 -17.49
CA LEU A 27 7.11 13.31 -17.93
C LEU A 27 7.97 14.32 -17.16
N ALA A 28 8.21 14.08 -15.87
CA ALA A 28 9.01 14.98 -15.03
C ALA A 28 10.46 15.20 -15.53
N VAL A 29 11.01 14.29 -16.34
CA VAL A 29 12.38 14.43 -16.90
C VAL A 29 12.42 15.08 -18.29
N VAL A 30 11.26 15.40 -18.88
CA VAL A 30 11.17 15.98 -20.23
C VAL A 30 11.57 17.46 -20.24
N SER A 31 11.08 18.26 -19.28
CA SER A 31 11.41 19.68 -19.15
C SER A 31 11.17 20.20 -17.73
N PRO A 32 11.71 21.38 -17.35
CA PRO A 32 11.46 21.97 -16.03
C PRO A 32 9.98 22.25 -15.75
N ILE A 33 9.22 22.63 -16.78
CA ILE A 33 7.77 22.88 -16.68
C ILE A 33 7.04 21.56 -16.37
N PHE A 34 7.35 20.49 -17.11
CA PHE A 34 6.79 19.17 -16.83
C PHE A 34 7.20 18.65 -15.45
N LYS A 35 8.45 18.88 -15.02
CA LYS A 35 8.90 18.53 -13.67
C LYS A 35 8.06 19.22 -12.61
N SER A 36 7.88 20.54 -12.72
CA SER A 36 7.06 21.31 -11.78
C SER A 36 5.61 20.82 -11.76
N ALA A 37 5.05 20.51 -12.93
CA ALA A 37 3.68 20.02 -13.03
C ALA A 37 3.52 18.61 -12.45
N ALA A 38 4.44 17.70 -12.78
CA ALA A 38 4.43 16.31 -12.34
C ALA A 38 4.70 16.14 -10.85
N ASP A 39 5.45 17.06 -10.24
CA ASP A 39 5.77 17.03 -8.81
C ASP A 39 4.70 17.72 -7.94
N SER A 40 3.67 18.30 -8.55
CA SER A 40 2.60 19.00 -7.82
C SER A 40 1.73 18.06 -6.98
N ASP A 41 1.30 18.53 -5.81
CA ASP A 41 0.39 17.77 -4.95
C ASP A 41 -0.97 17.49 -5.62
N LEU A 42 -1.39 18.29 -6.59
CA LEU A 42 -2.60 18.04 -7.39
C LEU A 42 -2.52 16.69 -8.12
N VAL A 43 -1.36 16.36 -8.68
CA VAL A 43 -1.11 15.08 -9.36
C VAL A 43 -1.13 13.93 -8.36
N TRP A 44 -0.34 14.05 -7.29
CA TRP A 44 -0.14 12.93 -6.36
C TRP A 44 -1.34 12.69 -5.43
N GLU A 45 -2.18 13.69 -5.15
CA GLU A 45 -3.46 13.48 -4.46
C GLU A 45 -4.41 12.59 -5.27
N LYS A 46 -4.36 12.66 -6.62
CA LYS A 46 -5.16 11.78 -7.50
C LYS A 46 -4.63 10.35 -7.56
N PHE A 47 -3.32 10.17 -7.41
CA PHE A 47 -2.69 8.85 -7.39
C PHE A 47 -2.83 8.14 -6.04
N LEU A 48 -3.05 8.89 -4.95
CA LEU A 48 -3.35 8.32 -3.65
C LEU A 48 -4.80 7.79 -3.61
N PRO A 49 -5.06 6.61 -3.03
CA PRO A 49 -6.42 6.08 -2.95
C PRO A 49 -7.31 6.97 -2.09
N THR A 50 -8.55 7.27 -2.49
CA THR A 50 -9.45 8.22 -1.81
C THR A 50 -9.57 8.07 -0.28
N ALA A 51 -9.47 6.84 0.23
CA ALA A 51 -9.53 6.52 1.66
C ALA A 51 -8.17 6.43 2.37
N TYR A 52 -7.06 6.89 1.76
CA TYR A 52 -5.71 6.74 2.31
C TYR A 52 -5.58 7.35 3.72
N LYS A 53 -6.27 8.46 3.99
CA LYS A 53 -6.27 9.11 5.32
C LYS A 53 -6.84 8.20 6.41
N LEU A 54 -7.91 7.46 6.10
CA LEU A 54 -8.50 6.49 7.02
C LEU A 54 -7.59 5.28 7.24
N VAL A 55 -6.94 4.82 6.17
CA VAL A 55 -5.98 3.72 6.26
C VAL A 55 -4.79 4.11 7.12
N ILE A 56 -4.27 5.33 6.95
CA ILE A 56 -3.20 5.87 7.78
C ILE A 56 -3.68 6.01 9.22
N SER A 57 -4.84 6.62 9.49
CA SER A 57 -5.33 6.79 10.88
C SER A 57 -5.57 5.48 11.63
N ASN A 58 -5.93 4.43 10.90
CA ASN A 58 -6.15 3.09 11.46
C ASN A 58 -4.85 2.29 11.60
N SER A 59 -3.70 2.87 11.23
CA SER A 59 -2.42 2.18 11.31
C SER A 59 -1.83 2.25 12.72
N VAL A 60 -1.20 1.17 13.15
CA VAL A 60 -0.55 1.08 14.47
C VAL A 60 0.66 2.03 14.56
N SER A 61 1.22 2.40 13.40
CA SER A 61 2.41 3.24 13.26
C SER A 61 2.08 4.62 12.70
N SER A 62 0.88 5.16 12.98
CA SER A 62 0.43 6.49 12.59
C SER A 62 1.31 7.59 13.19
N SER A 63 2.52 7.73 12.67
CA SER A 63 3.48 8.73 13.11
C SER A 63 3.09 10.07 12.48
N SER A 64 3.17 11.14 13.27
CA SER A 64 3.00 12.53 12.82
C SER A 64 3.90 12.87 11.61
N LEU A 65 4.98 12.11 11.43
CA LEU A 65 5.89 12.20 10.29
C LEU A 65 5.23 11.84 8.95
N ILE A 66 4.28 10.90 8.91
CA ILE A 66 3.62 10.49 7.66
C ILE A 66 2.66 11.60 7.20
N THR A 67 2.05 12.32 8.15
CA THR A 67 1.08 13.38 7.86
C THR A 67 1.71 14.70 7.41
N SER A 68 3.02 14.89 7.61
CA SER A 68 3.75 16.10 7.20
C SER A 68 4.42 16.00 5.83
N LEU A 69 4.41 14.83 5.20
CA LEU A 69 5.01 14.61 3.88
C LEU A 69 4.20 15.30 2.75
N SER A 70 4.90 15.69 1.68
CA SER A 70 4.24 16.02 0.41
C SER A 70 3.45 14.81 -0.10
N LYS A 71 2.49 15.01 -1.00
CA LYS A 71 1.68 13.88 -1.52
C LYS A 71 2.52 12.89 -2.29
N LYS A 72 3.53 13.39 -3.01
CA LYS A 72 4.50 12.58 -3.72
C LYS A 72 5.33 11.72 -2.76
N ASP A 73 5.87 12.33 -1.71
CA ASP A 73 6.70 11.61 -0.74
C ASP A 73 5.88 10.61 0.06
N LEU A 74 4.65 10.96 0.43
CA LEU A 74 3.69 10.05 1.05
C LEU A 74 3.41 8.83 0.16
N TYR A 75 3.16 9.06 -1.14
CA TYR A 75 2.94 7.97 -2.09
C TYR A 75 4.14 7.01 -2.12
N PHE A 76 5.36 7.53 -2.28
CA PHE A 76 6.57 6.69 -2.31
C PHE A 76 6.89 6.06 -0.96
N HIS A 77 6.55 6.70 0.15
CA HIS A 77 6.65 6.11 1.48
C HIS A 77 5.75 4.87 1.57
N LEU A 78 4.47 4.97 1.19
CA LEU A 78 3.52 3.84 1.18
C LEU A 78 3.90 2.73 0.19
N CYS A 79 4.68 3.03 -0.85
CA CYS A 79 5.23 2.01 -1.75
C CYS A 79 6.39 1.23 -1.12
N ARG A 80 7.24 1.89 -0.34
CA ARG A 80 8.48 1.32 0.21
C ARG A 80 8.28 0.70 1.58
N GLN A 81 7.44 1.32 2.39
CA GLN A 81 7.22 0.97 3.78
C GLN A 81 5.73 0.60 3.97
N PRO A 82 5.38 -0.69 3.86
CA PRO A 82 4.05 -1.16 4.18
C PRO A 82 3.70 -0.82 5.63
N ILE A 83 2.49 -0.32 5.85
CA ILE A 83 1.99 0.04 7.17
C ILE A 83 1.08 -1.07 7.70
N LEU A 84 1.19 -1.35 8.99
CA LEU A 84 0.34 -2.33 9.67
C LEU A 84 -1.01 -1.71 10.03
N ILE A 85 -2.08 -2.38 9.61
CA ILE A 85 -3.48 -2.01 9.83
C ILE A 85 -4.23 -3.18 10.47
N ASN A 86 -5.50 -2.98 10.82
CA ASN A 86 -6.35 -4.01 11.43
C ASN A 86 -5.70 -4.66 12.65
N ASN A 87 -5.28 -3.84 13.60
CA ASN A 87 -4.57 -4.26 14.83
C ASN A 87 -3.32 -5.11 14.56
N GLY A 88 -2.59 -4.82 13.48
CA GLY A 88 -1.35 -5.51 13.15
C GLY A 88 -1.51 -6.83 12.39
N THR A 89 -2.73 -7.24 12.07
CA THR A 89 -3.00 -8.51 11.36
C THR A 89 -2.94 -8.39 9.84
N MET A 90 -2.93 -7.16 9.30
CA MET A 90 -2.84 -6.89 7.88
C MET A 90 -1.84 -5.77 7.61
N SER A 91 -1.19 -5.79 6.44
CA SER A 91 -0.33 -4.70 5.98
C SER A 91 -0.89 -4.08 4.71
N PHE A 92 -0.79 -2.75 4.59
CA PHE A 92 -1.17 -1.98 3.41
C PHE A 92 0.05 -1.34 2.77
N ALA A 93 0.11 -1.40 1.44
CA ALA A 93 1.10 -0.70 0.61
C ALA A 93 0.48 -0.28 -0.73
N LEU A 94 1.19 0.54 -1.49
CA LEU A 94 0.83 0.87 -2.87
C LEU A 94 1.75 0.15 -3.86
N GLU A 95 1.16 -0.35 -4.95
CA GLU A 95 1.92 -0.77 -6.12
C GLU A 95 2.52 0.47 -6.78
N LYS A 96 3.85 0.47 -6.94
CA LYS A 96 4.63 1.69 -7.23
C LYS A 96 4.23 2.38 -8.54
N GLU A 97 3.87 1.62 -9.56
CA GLU A 97 3.76 2.11 -10.92
C GLU A 97 2.33 2.52 -11.30
N THR A 98 1.36 1.83 -10.72
CA THR A 98 -0.07 1.93 -10.98
C THR A 98 -0.84 2.60 -9.84
N GLY A 99 -0.28 2.65 -8.63
CA GLY A 99 -0.96 3.19 -7.44
C GLY A 99 -2.04 2.26 -6.88
N LYS A 100 -2.12 1.02 -7.37
CA LYS A 100 -3.09 0.04 -6.87
C LYS A 100 -2.82 -0.30 -5.40
N LYS A 101 -3.89 -0.53 -4.64
CA LYS A 101 -3.82 -0.94 -3.24
C LYS A 101 -3.29 -2.38 -3.16
N CYS A 102 -2.29 -2.61 -2.33
CA CYS A 102 -1.75 -3.93 -2.02
C CYS A 102 -1.98 -4.24 -0.55
N TYR A 103 -2.71 -5.33 -0.28
CA TYR A 103 -2.93 -5.84 1.07
C TYR A 103 -2.22 -7.19 1.24
N MET A 104 -1.65 -7.41 2.42
CA MET A 104 -1.21 -8.73 2.86
C MET A 104 -1.85 -9.04 4.20
N VAL A 105 -2.35 -10.26 4.35
CA VAL A 105 -2.91 -10.75 5.61
C VAL A 105 -1.82 -11.60 6.28
N GLY A 106 -1.47 -11.24 7.51
CA GLY A 106 -0.53 -12.00 8.34
C GLY A 106 -1.21 -13.25 8.91
N ALA A 107 -0.42 -14.19 9.42
CA ALA A 107 -0.94 -15.47 9.93
C ALA A 107 -2.02 -15.30 11.00
N ARG A 108 -1.89 -14.29 11.88
CA ARG A 108 -2.90 -13.95 12.90
C ARG A 108 -4.21 -13.40 12.33
N GLY A 109 -4.22 -12.93 11.08
CA GLY A 109 -5.43 -12.51 10.37
C GLY A 109 -6.10 -13.62 9.55
N LEU A 110 -5.50 -14.81 9.52
CA LEU A 110 -6.02 -15.96 8.80
C LEU A 110 -6.87 -16.85 9.72
N CYS A 111 -7.88 -17.49 9.15
CA CYS A 111 -8.56 -18.62 9.76
C CYS A 111 -7.82 -19.90 9.35
N ILE A 112 -6.94 -20.36 10.23
CA ILE A 112 -6.17 -21.60 10.07
C ILE A 112 -6.88 -22.70 10.87
N GLU A 113 -7.17 -23.84 10.23
CA GLU A 113 -7.72 -24.99 10.95
C GLU A 113 -6.78 -25.43 12.08
N LEU A 114 -7.36 -25.63 13.26
CA LEU A 114 -6.62 -25.93 14.50
C LEU A 114 -5.53 -24.89 14.84
N GLY A 115 -5.56 -23.68 14.26
CA GLY A 115 -4.58 -22.62 14.51
C GLY A 115 -4.46 -22.16 15.97
N SER A 116 -5.50 -22.42 16.77
CA SER A 116 -5.53 -22.18 18.22
C SER A 116 -5.10 -23.40 19.05
N ALA A 117 -4.91 -24.57 18.44
CA ALA A 117 -4.49 -25.78 19.12
C ALA A 117 -2.95 -25.80 19.22
N PRO A 118 -2.39 -25.74 20.44
CA PRO A 118 -0.94 -25.56 20.65
C PRO A 118 -0.10 -26.75 20.18
N ASN A 119 -0.73 -27.90 19.93
CA ASN A 119 -0.04 -29.12 19.52
C ASN A 119 0.22 -29.19 18.00
N PHE A 120 -0.36 -28.27 17.21
CA PHE A 120 -0.26 -28.30 15.75
C PHE A 120 0.51 -27.10 15.20
N TRP A 121 0.39 -25.93 15.82
CA TRP A 121 0.99 -24.69 15.36
C TRP A 121 1.87 -24.06 16.42
N GLU A 122 3.09 -23.74 16.03
CA GLU A 122 3.98 -22.89 16.79
C GLU A 122 3.89 -21.47 16.28
N TRP A 123 3.69 -20.51 17.19
CA TRP A 123 3.61 -19.09 16.87
C TRP A 123 4.94 -18.45 17.24
N THR A 124 5.72 -18.08 16.24
CA THR A 124 7.09 -17.58 16.39
C THR A 124 7.24 -16.21 15.75
N SER A 125 8.36 -15.52 16.02
CA SER A 125 8.70 -14.26 15.37
C SER A 125 9.88 -14.49 14.43
N LEU A 126 9.79 -13.94 13.21
CA LEU A 126 10.86 -13.96 12.23
C LEU A 126 11.32 -12.53 11.95
N PRO A 127 12.63 -12.25 11.95
CA PRO A 127 13.14 -10.89 11.73
C PRO A 127 12.83 -10.36 10.32
N GLU A 128 12.64 -11.23 9.33
CA GLU A 128 12.25 -10.87 7.97
C GLU A 128 10.74 -10.63 7.82
N SER A 129 9.94 -11.05 8.80
CA SER A 129 8.50 -10.87 8.77
C SER A 129 8.12 -9.43 9.08
N ARG A 130 7.18 -8.90 8.29
CA ARG A 130 6.54 -7.61 8.58
C ARG A 130 5.52 -7.70 9.71
N PHE A 131 5.12 -8.91 10.08
CA PHE A 131 4.16 -9.19 11.15
C PHE A 131 4.89 -9.68 12.41
N PRO A 132 4.40 -9.32 13.62
CA PRO A 132 5.04 -9.73 14.88
C PRO A 132 5.10 -11.25 15.06
N GLU A 133 4.09 -11.96 14.57
CA GLU A 133 3.97 -13.41 14.71
C GLU A 133 3.68 -14.06 13.36
N VAL A 134 4.32 -15.21 13.13
CA VAL A 134 4.09 -16.12 12.03
C VAL A 134 3.71 -17.49 12.58
N ALA A 135 3.02 -18.29 11.78
CA ALA A 135 2.62 -19.65 12.15
C ALA A 135 3.54 -20.66 11.48
N GLU A 136 4.14 -21.54 12.29
CA GLU A 136 4.93 -22.68 11.85
C GLU A 136 4.17 -23.98 12.18
N LEU A 137 4.13 -24.91 11.23
CA LEU A 137 3.41 -26.18 11.37
C LEU A 137 4.31 -27.21 12.05
N ALA A 138 3.98 -27.61 13.28
CA ALA A 138 4.83 -28.46 14.12
C ALA A 138 4.58 -29.97 13.94
N TYR A 139 3.33 -30.41 13.71
CA TYR A 139 2.99 -31.84 13.67
C TYR A 139 2.03 -32.19 12.51
N LEU A 140 2.49 -33.08 11.62
CA LEU A 140 1.77 -33.53 10.42
C LEU A 140 1.03 -34.88 10.58
N LEU A 141 1.25 -35.62 11.68
CA LEU A 141 0.88 -37.04 11.79
C LEU A 141 -0.63 -37.35 11.75
N TYR A 142 -1.51 -36.35 11.82
CA TYR A 142 -2.97 -36.51 11.76
C TYR A 142 -3.66 -35.66 10.68
N PHE A 143 -2.90 -35.00 9.80
CA PHE A 143 -3.44 -34.06 8.82
C PHE A 143 -3.64 -34.74 7.46
N TRP A 144 -4.89 -35.03 7.10
CA TRP A 144 -5.26 -35.58 5.78
C TRP A 144 -5.84 -34.51 4.83
N PHE A 145 -6.12 -33.31 5.33
CA PHE A 145 -6.42 -32.08 4.58
C PHE A 145 -6.02 -30.85 5.41
N PHE A 146 -5.65 -29.75 4.75
CA PHE A 146 -5.23 -28.49 5.39
C PHE A 146 -5.95 -27.31 4.75
N GLU A 147 -6.77 -26.60 5.52
CA GLU A 147 -7.50 -25.42 5.04
C GLU A 147 -7.02 -24.12 5.70
N VAL A 148 -6.74 -23.12 4.87
CA VAL A 148 -6.40 -21.75 5.30
C VAL A 148 -7.29 -20.78 4.56
N ASN A 149 -8.04 -20.01 5.33
CA ASN A 149 -8.95 -19.01 4.80
C ASN A 149 -8.56 -17.60 5.23
N ALA A 150 -8.79 -16.63 4.36
CA ALA A 150 -8.68 -15.21 4.67
C ALA A 150 -10.02 -14.54 4.42
N ARG A 151 -10.37 -13.56 5.28
CA ARG A 151 -11.53 -12.69 5.06
C ARG A 151 -11.04 -11.26 4.92
N ILE A 152 -11.38 -10.63 3.80
CA ILE A 152 -11.05 -9.23 3.52
C ILE A 152 -12.36 -8.51 3.22
N ASP A 153 -12.58 -7.38 3.88
CA ASP A 153 -13.73 -6.52 3.58
C ASP A 153 -13.62 -5.99 2.14
N THR A 154 -14.70 -6.10 1.39
CA THR A 154 -14.79 -5.61 0.01
C THR A 154 -14.45 -4.13 -0.14
N ASN A 155 -14.61 -3.33 0.91
CA ASN A 155 -14.24 -1.92 0.94
C ASN A 155 -12.72 -1.69 0.73
N PHE A 156 -11.90 -2.69 1.03
CA PHE A 156 -10.45 -2.64 0.78
C PHE A 156 -10.11 -2.86 -0.69
N VAL A 157 -10.96 -3.56 -1.45
CA VAL A 157 -10.73 -3.82 -2.87
C VAL A 157 -10.96 -2.54 -3.67
N SER A 158 -10.08 -2.24 -4.63
CA SER A 158 -10.31 -1.12 -5.56
C SER A 158 -11.56 -1.41 -6.39
N GLN A 159 -12.46 -0.44 -6.52
CA GLN A 159 -13.53 -0.53 -7.50
C GLN A 159 -12.89 -0.60 -8.91
N ASN A 160 -13.32 -1.57 -9.71
CA ASN A 160 -12.91 -1.71 -11.11
C ASN A 160 -13.51 -0.59 -11.96
#